data_AF-A0A397W4U8-F1
#
_entry.id   AF-A0A397W4U8-F1
#
_cell.length_a   1.000
_cell.length_b   1.000
_cell.length_c   1.000
_cell.angle_alpha   90.00
_cell.angle_beta   90.00
_cell.angle_gamma   90.00
#
_symmetry.space_group_name_H-M   'P 1'
#
loop_
_entity.id
_entity.type
_entity.pdbx_description
1 polymer ?
#
loop_
_entity_poly.entity_id
_entity_poly.type
_entity_poly.pdbx_seq_one_letter_code
_entity_poly.pdbx_strand_id
1 'polypeptide(L)'
;MVADSYSSAQYLLYVFRGYFKYDFDYMAVIVSVLILLFITIYHVYSTIISDIMNQGLALIKVISLLIISIVGLVRLSGADSTNWSNVFNKSSKTGVYELGSYGNGLIQILYAYEGWNNINYLIEESNEPKDVSLKYSSFISVIISILLYCFTNAAFITVIGNNITNNDNIPIALRFGKELLGKSGEILLSLLVAISAFGGVSAMVFVYVRLLYCQIIIF
;
A
#
# COMPACT_ATOMS: atom_id res chain seq x y z
N MET A 1 2.25 11.06 1.55
CA MET A 1 3.15 11.59 0.49
C MET A 1 4.64 11.41 0.78
N VAL A 2 5.23 12.06 1.81
CA VAL A 2 6.67 11.90 2.12
C VAL A 2 6.99 10.47 2.55
N ALA A 3 6.17 9.88 3.43
CA ALA A 3 6.33 8.48 3.84
C ALA A 3 6.22 7.49 2.66
N ASP A 4 5.30 7.74 1.72
CA ASP A 4 5.07 6.83 0.59
C ASP A 4 6.16 6.94 -0.49
N SER A 5 6.68 8.15 -0.74
CA SER A 5 7.83 8.35 -1.64
C SER A 5 9.11 7.73 -1.05
N TYR A 6 9.32 7.87 0.27
CA TYR A 6 10.39 7.20 0.98
C TYR A 6 10.25 5.67 0.91
N SER A 7 9.03 5.15 1.12
CA SER A 7 8.75 3.72 1.00
C SER A 7 9.03 3.23 -0.43
N SER A 8 8.54 3.93 -1.44
CA SER A 8 8.81 3.60 -2.85
C SER A 8 10.31 3.53 -3.15
N ALA A 9 11.08 4.51 -2.65
CA ALA A 9 12.53 4.54 -2.78
C ALA A 9 13.20 3.36 -2.07
N GLN A 10 12.79 3.02 -0.84
CA GLN A 10 13.33 1.88 -0.10
C GLN A 10 13.08 0.55 -0.82
N TYR A 11 11.87 0.32 -1.33
CA TYR A 11 11.53 -0.90 -2.08
C TYR A 11 12.22 -0.97 -3.45
N LEU A 12 12.45 0.16 -4.10
CA LEU A 12 13.22 0.21 -5.34
C LEU A 12 14.71 -0.08 -5.09
N LEU A 13 15.28 0.55 -4.06
CA LEU A 13 16.67 0.33 -3.66
C LEU A 13 16.92 -1.07 -3.08
N TYR A 14 15.89 -1.71 -2.52
CA TYR A 14 15.99 -3.08 -2.02
C TYR A 14 16.47 -4.06 -3.11
N VAL A 15 16.04 -3.87 -4.36
CA VAL A 15 16.47 -4.67 -5.51
C VAL A 15 17.99 -4.57 -5.73
N PHE A 16 18.57 -3.42 -5.44
CA PHE A 16 19.98 -3.11 -5.61
C PHE A 16 20.79 -3.20 -4.31
N ARG A 17 20.19 -3.70 -3.22
CA ARG A 17 20.80 -3.73 -1.88
C ARG A 17 22.14 -4.46 -1.84
N GLY A 18 22.36 -5.43 -2.72
CA GLY A 18 23.64 -6.15 -2.83
C GLY A 18 24.80 -5.32 -3.44
N TYR A 19 24.52 -4.17 -4.04
CA TYR A 19 25.51 -3.34 -4.74
C TYR A 19 25.92 -2.07 -3.97
N PHE A 20 25.16 -1.67 -2.95
CA PHE A 20 25.40 -0.43 -2.22
C PHE A 20 26.11 -0.67 -0.88
N LYS A 21 27.25 0.00 -0.68
CA LYS A 21 28.10 -0.08 0.51
C LYS A 21 27.88 1.10 1.49
N TYR A 22 27.04 2.07 1.10
CA TYR A 22 26.71 3.29 1.85
C TYR A 22 25.45 3.12 2.71
N ASP A 23 25.24 4.03 3.68
CA ASP A 23 24.04 4.07 4.51
C ASP A 23 22.77 4.12 3.63
N PHE A 24 21.99 3.05 3.72
CA PHE A 24 20.81 2.80 2.89
C PHE A 24 19.73 3.89 3.07
N ASP A 25 19.65 4.46 4.28
CA ASP A 25 18.64 5.46 4.62
C ASP A 25 18.88 6.80 3.92
N TYR A 26 20.12 7.31 3.85
CA TYR A 26 20.41 8.55 3.12
C TYR A 26 20.15 8.41 1.62
N MET A 27 20.49 7.26 1.04
CA MET A 27 20.18 6.98 -0.37
C MET A 27 18.68 6.96 -0.63
N ALA A 28 17.90 6.34 0.26
CA ALA A 28 16.44 6.31 0.14
C ALA A 28 15.82 7.72 0.21
N VAL A 29 16.36 8.62 1.03
CA VAL A 29 15.93 10.03 1.07
C VAL A 29 16.25 10.75 -0.24
N ILE A 30 17.44 10.58 -0.81
CA ILE A 30 17.79 11.24 -2.08
C ILE A 30 16.87 10.74 -3.20
N VAL A 31 16.67 9.41 -3.29
CA VAL A 31 15.80 8.82 -4.31
C VAL A 31 14.34 9.24 -4.12
N SER A 32 13.85 9.37 -2.88
CA SER A 32 12.48 9.82 -2.64
C SER A 32 12.26 11.27 -3.08
N VAL A 33 13.23 12.15 -2.85
CA VAL A 33 13.20 13.54 -3.35
C VAL A 33 13.20 13.56 -4.88
N LEU A 34 14.02 12.74 -5.53
CA LEU A 34 14.04 12.64 -7.00
C LEU A 34 12.71 12.11 -7.56
N ILE A 35 12.11 11.11 -6.91
CA ILE A 35 10.77 10.60 -7.27
C ILE A 35 9.73 11.71 -7.16
N LEU A 36 9.73 12.48 -6.08
CA LEU A 36 8.80 13.59 -5.88
C LEU A 36 8.98 14.67 -6.96
N LEU A 37 10.22 15.07 -7.25
CA LEU A 37 10.51 16.04 -8.32
C LEU A 37 10.07 15.54 -9.69
N PHE A 38 10.27 14.25 -9.98
CA PHE A 38 9.83 13.65 -11.23
C PHE A 38 8.30 13.67 -11.36
N ILE A 39 7.59 13.27 -10.30
CA ILE A 39 6.12 13.29 -10.26
C ILE A 39 5.61 14.73 -10.45
N THR A 40 6.18 15.72 -9.77
CA THR A 40 5.71 17.11 -9.91
C THR A 40 5.94 17.66 -11.31
N ILE A 41 7.12 17.45 -11.91
CA ILE A 41 7.40 17.90 -13.29
C ILE A 41 6.41 17.27 -14.27
N TYR A 42 6.17 15.97 -14.14
CA TYR A 42 5.26 15.22 -14.99
C TYR A 42 3.80 15.73 -14.87
N HIS A 43 3.34 15.98 -13.64
CA HIS A 43 2.00 16.55 -13.39
C HIS A 43 1.84 17.97 -13.93
N VAL A 44 2.91 18.79 -13.92
CA VAL A 44 2.90 20.13 -14.51
C VAL A 44 2.87 20.06 -16.04
N TYR A 45 3.52 19.07 -16.65
CA TYR A 45 3.59 18.95 -18.10
C TYR A 45 2.23 18.60 -18.74
N SER A 46 1.46 17.68 -18.14
CA SER A 46 0.12 17.36 -18.65
C SER A 46 -0.77 16.68 -17.62
N THR A 47 -1.91 17.30 -17.34
CA THR A 47 -2.95 16.75 -16.46
C THR A 47 -3.67 15.54 -17.06
N ILE A 48 -3.76 15.47 -18.39
CA ILE A 48 -4.42 14.35 -19.09
C ILE A 48 -3.58 13.08 -18.94
N ILE A 49 -2.27 13.17 -19.18
CA ILE A 49 -1.40 12.01 -19.03
C ILE A 49 -1.40 11.59 -17.57
N SER A 50 -1.33 12.54 -16.63
CA SER A 50 -1.39 12.26 -15.19
C SER A 50 -2.60 11.46 -14.76
N ASP A 51 -3.77 11.82 -15.28
CA ASP A 51 -5.02 11.10 -14.99
C ASP A 51 -4.96 9.65 -15.50
N ILE A 52 -4.56 9.46 -16.76
CA ILE A 52 -4.41 8.12 -17.37
C ILE A 52 -3.40 7.26 -16.59
N MET A 53 -2.26 7.83 -16.20
CA MET A 53 -1.25 7.11 -15.41
C MET A 53 -1.77 6.75 -14.02
N ASN A 54 -2.47 7.66 -13.33
CA ASN A 54 -3.02 7.38 -12.01
C ASN A 54 -4.07 6.25 -12.06
N GLN A 55 -4.93 6.24 -13.08
CA GLN A 55 -5.90 5.16 -13.29
C GLN A 55 -5.21 3.83 -13.59
N GLY A 56 -4.19 3.83 -14.46
CA GLY A 56 -3.40 2.64 -14.76
C GLY A 56 -2.67 2.07 -13.53
N LEU A 57 -2.03 2.93 -12.73
CA LEU A 57 -1.35 2.54 -11.50
C LEU A 57 -2.32 2.00 -10.45
N ALA A 58 -3.52 2.58 -10.33
CA ALA A 58 -4.57 2.08 -9.46
C ALA A 58 -5.04 0.68 -9.89
N LEU A 59 -5.27 0.46 -11.19
CA LEU A 59 -5.62 -0.86 -11.73
C LEU A 59 -4.55 -1.91 -11.45
N ILE A 60 -3.27 -1.58 -11.70
CA ILE A 60 -2.15 -2.47 -11.40
C ILE A 60 -2.13 -2.84 -9.92
N LYS A 61 -2.34 -1.86 -9.02
CA LYS A 61 -2.38 -2.09 -7.57
C LYS A 61 -3.51 -3.04 -7.15
N VAL A 62 -4.72 -2.84 -7.68
CA VAL A 62 -5.87 -3.69 -7.37
C VAL A 62 -5.67 -5.12 -7.90
N ILE A 63 -5.21 -5.26 -9.15
CA ILE A 63 -4.90 -6.57 -9.76
C ILE A 63 -3.83 -7.30 -8.94
N SER A 64 -2.80 -6.59 -8.49
CA SER A 64 -1.73 -7.16 -7.65
C SER A 64 -2.28 -7.74 -6.35
N LEU A 65 -3.14 -7.01 -5.65
CA LEU A 65 -3.79 -7.48 -4.42
C LEU A 65 -4.74 -8.65 -4.67
N LEU A 66 -5.46 -8.64 -5.78
CA LEU A 66 -6.30 -9.77 -6.19
C LEU A 66 -5.48 -11.03 -6.44
N ILE A 67 -4.36 -10.92 -7.16
CA ILE A 67 -3.46 -12.05 -7.40
C ILE A 67 -2.92 -12.60 -6.06
N ILE A 68 -2.43 -11.73 -5.18
CA ILE A 68 -1.94 -12.15 -3.85
C ILE A 68 -3.04 -12.86 -3.06
N SER A 69 -4.26 -12.33 -3.07
CA SER A 69 -5.42 -12.92 -2.40
C SER A 69 -5.77 -14.30 -2.96
N ILE A 70 -5.84 -14.45 -4.29
CA ILE A 70 -6.14 -15.74 -4.95
C ILE A 70 -5.05 -16.77 -4.65
N VAL A 71 -3.77 -16.40 -4.76
CA VAL A 71 -2.65 -17.29 -4.43
C VAL A 71 -2.72 -17.74 -2.98
N GLY A 72 -3.06 -16.83 -2.06
CA GLY A 72 -3.27 -17.14 -0.65
C GLY A 72 -4.40 -18.13 -0.41
N LEU A 73 -5.54 -17.95 -1.09
CA LEU A 73 -6.69 -18.87 -0.98
C LEU A 73 -6.40 -20.25 -1.57
N VAL A 74 -5.69 -20.32 -2.69
CA VAL A 74 -5.24 -21.60 -3.27
C VAL A 74 -4.25 -22.30 -2.36
N ARG A 75 -3.39 -21.56 -1.66
CA ARG A 75 -2.49 -22.16 -0.67
C ARG A 75 -3.20 -22.55 0.62
N LEU A 76 -4.26 -21.83 1.03
CA LEU A 76 -5.07 -22.19 2.19
C LEU A 76 -5.69 -23.58 2.03
N SER A 77 -6.15 -23.96 0.84
CA SER A 77 -6.78 -25.28 0.61
C SER A 77 -5.79 -26.45 0.66
N GLY A 78 -4.49 -26.19 0.56
CA GLY A 78 -3.43 -27.20 0.65
C GLY A 78 -2.47 -27.03 1.83
N ALA A 79 -2.69 -26.05 2.70
CA ALA A 79 -1.79 -25.73 3.81
C ALA A 79 -2.17 -26.49 5.08
N ASP A 80 -1.16 -26.94 5.83
CA ASP A 80 -1.35 -27.47 7.17
C ASP A 80 -1.95 -26.40 8.10
N SER A 81 -2.99 -26.77 8.86
CA SER A 81 -3.73 -25.87 9.76
C SER A 81 -2.91 -25.31 10.93
N THR A 82 -1.65 -25.72 11.05
CA THR A 82 -0.69 -25.32 12.09
C THR A 82 -0.31 -23.84 12.03
N ASN A 83 -0.34 -23.23 10.85
CA ASN A 83 -0.08 -21.79 10.68
C ASN A 83 -1.20 -20.93 11.30
N TRP A 84 -2.44 -21.43 11.30
CA TRP A 84 -3.61 -20.72 11.83
C TRP A 84 -3.83 -20.95 13.32
N SER A 85 -3.47 -22.12 13.84
CA SER A 85 -3.66 -22.45 15.27
C SER A 85 -2.86 -21.55 16.21
N ASN A 86 -1.70 -21.09 15.77
CA ASN A 86 -0.81 -20.24 16.58
C ASN A 86 -1.19 -18.75 16.58
N VAL A 87 -1.98 -18.29 15.60
CA VAL A 87 -2.44 -16.90 15.53
C VAL A 87 -3.32 -16.55 16.72
N PHE A 88 -4.19 -17.49 17.14
CA PHE A 88 -5.13 -17.29 18.24
C PHE A 88 -4.59 -17.73 19.61
N ASN A 89 -3.49 -18.52 19.64
CA ASN A 89 -2.88 -19.00 20.88
C ASN A 89 -1.96 -17.98 21.57
N LYS A 90 -1.61 -16.87 20.92
CA LYS A 90 -0.97 -15.72 21.58
C LYS A 90 -2.03 -14.92 22.36
N SER A 91 -2.60 -15.53 23.38
CA SER A 91 -3.49 -14.87 24.33
C SER A 91 -2.69 -13.87 25.17
N SER A 92 -3.16 -12.62 25.19
CA SER A 92 -2.55 -11.45 25.81
C SER A 92 -2.39 -11.59 27.31
N LYS A 93 -1.20 -11.31 27.83
CA LYS A 93 -1.00 -11.11 29.26
C LYS A 93 -1.32 -9.65 29.55
N THR A 94 -2.61 -9.36 29.75
CA THR A 94 -3.19 -8.04 30.04
C THR A 94 -2.31 -7.14 30.92
N GLY A 95 -1.40 -6.41 30.29
CA GLY A 95 -0.49 -5.46 30.93
C GLY A 95 -0.53 -4.12 30.20
N VAL A 96 -0.23 -3.03 30.92
CA VAL A 96 -0.28 -1.65 30.39
C VAL A 96 0.62 -1.46 29.15
N TYR A 97 1.76 -2.18 29.07
CA TYR A 97 2.64 -2.17 27.90
C TYR A 97 2.01 -2.82 26.65
N GLU A 98 1.09 -3.77 26.83
CA GLU A 98 0.37 -4.38 25.70
C GLU A 98 -0.68 -3.41 25.14
N LEU A 99 -1.36 -2.61 25.98
CA LEU A 99 -2.33 -1.59 25.52
C LEU A 99 -1.69 -0.57 24.57
N GLY A 100 -0.48 -0.11 24.85
CA GLY A 100 0.28 0.78 23.94
C GLY A 100 0.63 0.11 22.61
N SER A 101 0.95 -1.18 22.63
CA SER A 101 1.25 -1.96 21.42
C SER A 101 0.00 -2.19 20.56
N TYR A 102 -1.15 -2.48 21.19
CA TYR A 102 -2.45 -2.54 20.52
C TYR A 102 -2.82 -1.19 19.90
N GLY A 103 -2.61 -0.08 20.62
CA GLY A 103 -2.85 1.27 20.10
C GLY A 103 -2.01 1.57 18.86
N ASN A 104 -0.71 1.24 18.88
CA ASN A 104 0.16 1.42 17.71
C ASN A 104 -0.30 0.58 16.50
N GLY A 105 -0.71 -0.68 16.73
CA GLY A 105 -1.27 -1.53 15.67
C GLY A 105 -2.55 -0.94 15.05
N LEU A 106 -3.45 -0.42 15.89
CA LEU A 106 -4.67 0.26 15.41
C LEU A 106 -4.36 1.51 14.57
N ILE A 107 -3.37 2.31 14.97
CA ILE A 107 -2.93 3.48 14.20
C ILE A 107 -2.41 3.06 12.81
N GLN A 108 -1.62 1.98 12.74
CA GLN A 108 -1.13 1.46 11.46
C GLN A 108 -2.26 0.93 10.57
N ILE A 109 -3.26 0.27 11.16
CA ILE A 109 -4.45 -0.19 10.42
C ILE A 109 -5.24 1.02 9.90
N LEU A 110 -5.45 2.04 10.72
CA LEU A 110 -6.13 3.28 10.30
C LEU A 110 -5.38 3.98 9.17
N TYR A 111 -4.04 4.02 9.24
CA TYR A 111 -3.21 4.55 8.16
C TYR A 111 -3.40 3.78 6.85
N ALA A 112 -3.60 2.46 6.89
CA ALA A 112 -3.84 1.66 5.69
C ALA A 112 -5.19 1.94 5.00
N TYR A 113 -6.17 2.51 5.72
CA TYR A 113 -7.49 2.90 5.21
C TYR A 113 -7.62 4.41 4.93
N GLU A 114 -6.53 5.17 5.05
CA GLU A 114 -6.50 6.59 4.73
C GLU A 114 -6.74 6.82 3.22
N GLY A 115 -7.36 7.96 2.88
CA GLY A 115 -7.64 8.34 1.48
C GLY A 115 -9.07 8.15 1.00
N TRP A 116 -9.99 7.66 1.83
CA TRP A 116 -11.43 7.59 1.51
C TRP A 116 -12.06 8.97 1.23
N ASN A 117 -11.51 10.04 1.83
CA ASN A 117 -11.95 11.41 1.65
C ASN A 117 -11.49 12.02 0.32
N ASN A 118 -10.51 11.42 -0.37
CA ASN A 118 -9.95 11.99 -1.62
C ASN A 118 -10.99 12.10 -2.73
N ILE A 119 -11.96 11.16 -2.77
CA ILE A 119 -13.08 11.20 -3.72
C ILE A 119 -13.94 12.44 -3.50
N ASN A 120 -14.05 12.93 -2.25
CA ASN A 120 -14.91 14.06 -1.95
C ASN A 120 -14.45 15.36 -2.62
N TYR A 121 -13.16 15.50 -2.89
CA TYR A 121 -12.59 16.67 -3.58
C TYR A 121 -12.77 16.61 -5.10
N LEU A 122 -13.15 15.46 -5.64
CA LEU A 122 -13.39 15.25 -7.07
C LEU A 122 -14.86 15.41 -7.46
N ILE A 123 -15.75 15.49 -6.46
CA ILE A 123 -17.21 15.57 -6.66
C ILE A 123 -17.59 16.85 -7.42
N GLU A 124 -16.98 17.97 -7.06
CA GLU A 124 -17.35 19.29 -7.58
C GLU A 124 -17.14 19.41 -9.09
N GLU A 125 -16.16 18.67 -9.64
CA GLU A 125 -15.78 18.66 -11.06
C GLU A 125 -16.59 17.64 -11.90
N SER A 126 -17.37 16.75 -11.26
CA SER A 126 -18.15 15.73 -11.95
C SER A 126 -19.52 16.24 -12.46
N ASN A 127 -19.83 15.91 -13.72
CA ASN A 127 -21.08 16.32 -14.41
C ASN A 127 -22.26 15.36 -14.17
N GLU A 128 -22.07 14.27 -13.41
CA GLU A 128 -23.10 13.25 -13.13
C GLU A 128 -24.02 13.62 -11.94
N PRO A 129 -25.21 13.00 -11.79
CA PRO A 129 -26.09 13.23 -10.64
C PRO A 129 -25.38 12.89 -9.31
N LYS A 130 -24.93 13.97 -8.64
CA LYS A 130 -23.89 14.00 -7.61
C LYS A 130 -24.15 13.16 -6.36
N ASP A 131 -25.40 12.87 -6.02
CA ASP A 131 -25.73 12.39 -4.67
C ASP A 131 -25.85 10.87 -4.54
N VAL A 132 -26.26 10.17 -5.60
CA VAL A 132 -26.59 8.74 -5.52
C VAL A 132 -25.43 7.87 -5.99
N SER A 133 -24.86 8.13 -7.17
CA SER A 133 -23.74 7.32 -7.68
C SER A 133 -22.51 7.43 -6.77
N LEU A 134 -22.29 8.60 -6.18
CA LEU A 134 -21.16 8.87 -5.31
C LEU A 134 -21.25 8.14 -3.96
N LYS A 135 -22.38 8.26 -3.25
CA LYS A 135 -22.54 7.60 -1.93
C LYS A 135 -22.36 6.09 -2.06
N TYR A 136 -22.91 5.48 -3.11
CA TYR A 136 -22.73 4.06 -3.37
C TYR A 136 -21.30 3.74 -3.80
N SER A 137 -20.67 4.53 -4.68
CA SER A 137 -19.29 4.29 -5.14
C SER A 137 -18.27 4.34 -3.99
N SER A 138 -18.36 5.36 -3.12
CA SER A 138 -17.49 5.49 -1.96
C SER A 138 -17.68 4.34 -0.98
N PHE A 139 -18.92 3.94 -0.70
CA PHE A 139 -19.20 2.83 0.20
C PHE A 139 -18.71 1.48 -0.36
N ILE A 140 -18.96 1.24 -1.65
CA ILE A 140 -18.53 0.02 -2.35
C ILE A 140 -17.00 -0.06 -2.39
N SER A 141 -16.29 1.03 -2.67
CA SER A 141 -14.83 1.04 -2.71
C SER A 141 -14.19 0.70 -1.35
N VAL A 142 -14.78 1.19 -0.25
CA VAL A 142 -14.36 0.85 1.11
C VAL A 142 -14.60 -0.63 1.40
N ILE A 143 -15.78 -1.17 1.07
CA ILE A 143 -16.08 -2.60 1.28
C ILE A 143 -15.11 -3.49 0.49
N ILE A 144 -14.86 -3.18 -0.78
CA ILE A 144 -13.92 -3.93 -1.60
C ILE A 144 -12.52 -3.89 -0.99
N SER A 145 -12.08 -2.73 -0.51
CA SER A 145 -10.77 -2.56 0.15
C SER A 145 -10.67 -3.40 1.42
N ILE A 146 -11.74 -3.42 2.24
CA ILE A 146 -11.82 -4.27 3.44
C ILE A 146 -11.65 -5.75 3.08
N LEU A 147 -12.40 -6.23 2.07
CA LEU A 147 -12.31 -7.62 1.65
C LEU A 147 -10.91 -7.98 1.12
N LEU A 148 -10.32 -7.14 0.27
CA LEU A 148 -8.97 -7.35 -0.27
C LEU A 148 -7.92 -7.38 0.84
N TYR A 149 -8.00 -6.48 1.82
CA TYR A 149 -7.08 -6.47 2.95
C TYR A 149 -7.25 -7.70 3.84
N CYS A 150 -8.48 -8.13 4.11
CA CYS A 150 -8.74 -9.37 4.85
C CYS A 150 -8.16 -10.60 4.14
N PHE A 151 -8.40 -10.73 2.82
CA PHE A 151 -7.87 -11.86 2.05
C PHE A 151 -6.35 -11.82 1.91
N THR A 152 -5.75 -10.64 1.72
CA THR A 152 -4.30 -10.49 1.65
C THR A 152 -3.64 -10.83 3.00
N ASN A 153 -4.24 -10.41 4.12
CA ASN A 153 -3.74 -10.78 5.45
C ASN A 153 -3.86 -12.29 5.69
N ALA A 154 -4.98 -12.91 5.30
CA ALA A 154 -5.13 -14.36 5.34
C ALA A 154 -4.06 -15.07 4.49
N ALA A 155 -3.74 -14.54 3.30
CA ALA A 155 -2.69 -15.04 2.43
C ALA A 155 -1.30 -14.95 3.07
N PHE A 156 -1.00 -13.86 3.77
CA PHE A 156 0.27 -13.72 4.49
C PHE A 156 0.38 -14.72 5.64
N ILE A 157 -0.69 -14.94 6.39
CA ILE A 157 -0.72 -15.92 7.49
C ILE A 157 -0.53 -17.34 6.94
N THR A 158 -1.20 -17.71 5.83
CA THR A 158 -1.12 -19.07 5.27
C THR A 158 0.28 -19.42 4.78
N VAL A 159 0.93 -18.48 4.10
CA VAL A 159 2.23 -18.71 3.46
C VAL A 159 3.40 -18.50 4.44
N ILE A 160 3.36 -17.47 5.30
CA ILE A 160 4.50 -17.12 6.17
C ILE A 160 4.40 -17.80 7.55
N GLY A 161 3.19 -18.01 8.08
CA GLY A 161 2.98 -18.63 9.39
C GLY A 161 3.71 -17.95 10.55
N ASN A 162 4.25 -18.74 11.49
CA ASN A 162 4.96 -18.24 12.68
C ASN A 162 6.30 -17.54 12.39
N ASN A 163 6.80 -17.58 11.15
CA ASN A 163 8.07 -16.93 10.78
C ASN A 163 7.93 -15.41 10.65
N ILE A 164 6.74 -14.83 10.88
CA ILE A 164 6.52 -13.37 10.93
C ILE A 164 7.44 -12.73 12.00
N THR A 165 7.74 -13.43 13.09
CA THR A 165 8.60 -12.93 14.18
C THR A 165 10.10 -13.15 13.99
N ASN A 166 10.54 -13.80 12.91
CA ASN A 166 11.99 -13.87 12.64
C ASN A 166 12.49 -12.45 12.35
N ASN A 167 13.50 -11.98 13.07
CA ASN A 167 14.03 -10.60 13.07
C ASN A 167 14.67 -10.13 11.75
N ASP A 168 14.39 -10.77 10.62
CA ASP A 168 14.87 -10.26 9.35
C ASP A 168 14.13 -8.95 9.08
N ASN A 169 14.81 -7.81 8.94
CA ASN A 169 14.17 -6.51 8.63
C ASN A 169 13.60 -6.46 7.19
N ILE A 170 13.01 -7.56 6.72
CA ILE A 170 12.42 -7.75 5.40
C ILE A 170 10.90 -7.57 5.53
N PRO A 171 10.30 -6.65 4.75
CA PRO A 171 8.86 -6.45 4.71
C PRO A 171 8.07 -7.72 4.40
N ILE A 172 6.88 -7.85 5.00
CA ILE A 172 6.01 -9.04 4.92
C ILE A 172 5.69 -9.41 3.46
N ALA A 173 5.40 -8.41 2.62
CA ALA A 173 5.12 -8.62 1.20
C ALA A 173 6.29 -9.28 0.45
N LEU A 174 7.53 -8.85 0.71
CA LEU A 174 8.71 -9.42 0.04
C LEU A 174 8.97 -10.85 0.50
N ARG A 175 8.76 -11.11 1.79
CA ARG A 175 8.86 -12.47 2.36
C ARG A 175 7.83 -13.41 1.75
N PHE A 176 6.59 -12.95 1.55
CA PHE A 176 5.56 -13.72 0.87
C PHE A 176 6.03 -14.16 -0.53
N GLY A 177 6.63 -13.25 -1.30
CA GLY A 177 7.18 -13.57 -2.62
C GLY A 177 8.38 -14.51 -2.55
N LYS A 178 9.23 -14.33 -1.54
CA LYS A 178 10.37 -15.22 -1.27
C LYS A 178 9.93 -16.65 -0.99
N GLU A 179 8.87 -16.83 -0.21
CA GLU A 179 8.38 -18.16 0.14
C GLU A 179 7.69 -18.85 -1.05
N LEU A 180 7.05 -18.07 -1.94
CA LEU A 180 6.35 -18.61 -3.10
C LEU A 180 7.26 -18.96 -4.28
N LEU A 181 8.20 -18.07 -4.62
CA LEU A 181 8.98 -18.15 -5.85
C LEU A 181 10.50 -18.01 -5.59
N GLY A 182 10.93 -17.97 -4.33
CA GLY A 182 12.32 -17.72 -3.97
C GLY A 182 12.74 -16.27 -4.26
N LYS A 183 14.04 -16.08 -4.51
CA LYS A 183 14.64 -14.74 -4.70
C LYS A 183 14.01 -13.93 -5.84
N SER A 184 13.50 -14.59 -6.89
CA SER A 184 12.81 -13.90 -8.00
C SER A 184 11.47 -13.31 -7.57
N GLY A 185 10.68 -14.02 -6.74
CA GLY A 185 9.42 -13.50 -6.18
C GLY A 185 9.63 -12.36 -5.21
N GLU A 186 10.71 -12.42 -4.42
CA GLU A 186 11.13 -11.34 -3.53
C GLU A 186 11.38 -10.03 -4.31
N ILE A 187 12.16 -10.10 -5.39
CA ILE A 187 12.46 -8.94 -6.25
C ILE A 187 11.19 -8.43 -6.95
N LEU A 188 10.36 -9.35 -7.47
CA LEU A 188 9.14 -8.98 -8.19
C LEU A 188 8.15 -8.24 -7.28
N LEU A 189 7.92 -8.73 -6.05
CA LEU A 189 7.05 -8.04 -5.10
C LEU A 189 7.67 -6.74 -4.60
N SER A 190 9.00 -6.65 -4.47
CA SER A 190 9.65 -5.37 -4.16
C SER A 190 9.37 -4.31 -5.21
N LEU A 191 9.49 -4.65 -6.50
CA LEU A 191 9.16 -3.74 -7.59
C LEU A 191 7.67 -3.38 -7.60
N LEU A 192 6.79 -4.36 -7.38
CA LEU A 192 5.34 -4.14 -7.37
C LEU A 192 4.91 -3.19 -6.24
N VAL A 193 5.49 -3.36 -5.05
CA VAL A 193 5.24 -2.48 -3.90
C VAL A 193 5.85 -1.09 -4.15
N ALA A 194 7.03 -1.00 -4.76
CA ALA A 194 7.64 0.28 -5.12
C ALA A 194 6.76 1.08 -6.11
N ILE A 195 6.23 0.40 -7.15
CA ILE A 195 5.31 0.98 -8.15
C ILE A 195 3.98 1.39 -7.49
N SER A 196 3.46 0.58 -6.59
CA SER A 196 2.24 0.89 -5.82
C SER A 196 2.40 2.13 -4.94
N ALA A 197 3.54 2.25 -4.24
CA ALA A 197 3.86 3.42 -3.44
C ALA A 197 4.06 4.67 -4.31
N PHE A 198 4.72 4.53 -5.47
CA PHE A 198 4.85 5.60 -6.47
C PHE A 198 3.49 6.10 -6.96
N GLY A 199 2.57 5.19 -7.30
CA GLY A 199 1.20 5.52 -7.69
C GLY A 199 0.41 6.22 -6.58
N GLY A 200 0.63 5.81 -5.32
CA GLY A 200 0.05 6.48 -4.16
C GLY A 200 0.49 7.94 -4.04
N VAL A 201 1.80 8.20 -4.20
CA VAL A 201 2.35 9.58 -4.19
C VAL A 201 1.77 10.41 -5.35
N SER A 202 1.74 9.85 -6.56
CA SER A 202 1.21 10.54 -7.74
C SER A 202 -0.28 10.88 -7.60
N ALA A 203 -1.09 9.96 -7.05
CA ALA A 203 -2.50 10.19 -6.78
C ALA A 203 -2.71 11.28 -5.70
N MET A 204 -1.89 11.29 -4.64
CA MET A 204 -1.96 12.32 -3.60
C MET A 204 -1.65 13.72 -4.15
N VAL A 205 -0.57 13.87 -4.94
CA VAL A 205 -0.22 15.15 -5.57
C VAL A 205 -1.40 15.69 -6.39
N PHE A 206 -2.04 14.83 -7.18
CA PHE A 206 -3.18 15.18 -8.00
C PHE A 206 -4.39 15.68 -7.19
N VAL A 207 -4.71 15.02 -6.07
CA VAL A 207 -5.82 15.41 -5.19
C VAL A 207 -5.53 16.72 -4.47
N TYR A 208 -4.31 16.92 -3.97
CA TYR A 208 -3.95 18.13 -3.23
C TYR A 208 -4.02 19.41 -4.07
N VAL A 209 -3.64 19.34 -5.35
CA VAL A 209 -3.75 20.50 -6.26
C VAL A 209 -5.20 20.96 -6.41
N ARG A 210 -6.13 20.02 -6.55
CA ARG A 210 -7.58 20.32 -6.65
C ARG A 210 -8.16 20.85 -5.35
N LEU A 211 -7.76 20.27 -4.24
CA LEU A 211 -8.10 20.75 -2.90
C LEU A 211 -7.75 22.24 -2.71
N LEU A 212 -6.52 22.62 -3.09
CA LEU A 212 -6.06 24.01 -3.03
C LEU A 212 -6.85 24.92 -3.97
N TYR A 213 -7.17 24.44 -5.17
CA TYR A 213 -7.98 25.18 -6.15
C TYR A 213 -9.39 25.47 -5.62
N CYS A 214 -10.09 24.48 -5.05
CA CYS A 214 -11.40 24.68 -4.42
C CYS A 214 -11.34 25.69 -3.26
N GLN A 215 -10.29 25.65 -2.44
CA GLN A 215 -10.12 26.61 -1.34
C GLN A 215 -9.97 28.05 -1.84
N ILE A 216 -9.20 28.28 -2.91
CA ILE A 216 -8.97 29.62 -3.46
C ILE A 216 -10.26 30.21 -4.04
N ILE A 217 -11.13 29.40 -4.65
CA ILE A 217 -12.39 29.88 -5.24
C ILE A 217 -13.43 30.30 -4.19
N ILE A 218 -13.34 29.76 -2.98
CA ILE A 218 -14.26 30.05 -1.88
C ILE A 218 -13.94 31.39 -1.19
N PHE A 219 -12.77 31.98 -1.44
CA PHE A 219 -12.36 33.30 -0.92
C PHE A 219 -12.40 34.40 -2.00
#